data_AF-X1IGQ1-F1
#
_entry.id   AF-X1IGQ1-F1
#
_cell.length_a   1.000
_cell.length_b   1.000
_cell.length_c   1.000
_cell.angle_alpha   90.00
_cell.angle_beta   90.00
_cell.angle_gamma   90.00
#
_symmetry.space_group_name_H-M   'P 1'
#
loop_
_entity.id
_entity.type
_entity.pdbx_description
1 polymer ?
#
loop_
_entity_poly.entity_id
_entity_poly.type
_entity_poly.pdbx_seq_one_letter_code
_entity_poly.pdbx_strand_id
1 'polypeptide(L)' 'MGIFAGKPGLSYDRLLSDRLRLQADLWNPDAERFDLRLHYRLRPGLDLTLGGYEIFSGSEPLIGLRYYLSEAEARPHE' A
#
# COMPACT_ATOMS: atom_id res chain seq x y z
N MET A 1 6.22 -4.83 10.46
CA MET A 1 7.38 -3.91 10.59
C MET A 1 8.29 -4.12 9.42
N GLY A 2 8.82 -3.05 8.84
CA GLY A 2 9.67 -3.11 7.65
C GLY A 2 10.58 -1.88 7.54
N ILE A 3 11.41 -1.88 6.50
CA ILE A 3 12.24 -0.74 6.13
C ILE A 3 11.64 -0.11 4.88
N PHE A 4 11.28 1.17 4.99
CA PHE A 4 10.71 1.98 3.91
C PHE A 4 11.66 3.14 3.62
N ALA A 5 12.15 3.22 2.38
CA ALA A 5 13.15 4.23 1.98
C ALA A 5 14.37 4.32 2.93
N GLY A 6 14.81 3.18 3.47
CA GLY A 6 15.94 3.10 4.41
C GLY A 6 15.60 3.48 5.87
N LYS A 7 14.34 3.77 6.17
CA LYS A 7 13.88 4.13 7.53
C LYS A 7 12.96 3.06 8.11
N PRO A 8 12.97 2.85 9.44
CA PRO A 8 12.05 1.91 10.07
C PRO A 8 10.61 2.40 9.94
N GLY A 9 9.70 1.44 9.78
CA GLY A 9 8.26 1.73 9.71
C GLY A 9 7.37 0.56 10.13
N LEU A 10 6.15 0.94 10.47
CA LEU A 10 5.02 0.08 10.75
C LEU A 10 4.12 0.06 9.51
N SER A 11 3.84 -1.13 8.99
CA SER A 11 2.79 -1.33 7.99
C SER A 11 1.61 -2.02 8.64
N TYR A 12 0.43 -1.59 8.26
CA TYR A 12 -0.83 -2.27 8.51
C TYR A 12 -1.52 -2.58 7.18
N ASP A 13 -1.65 -3.87 6.88
CA ASP A 13 -2.32 -4.38 5.70
C ASP A 13 -3.61 -5.08 6.11
N ARG A 14 -4.73 -4.69 5.50
CA ARG A 14 -6.03 -5.31 5.75
C ARG A 14 -6.75 -5.63 4.45
N LEU A 15 -7.15 -6.88 4.29
CA LEU A 15 -8.10 -7.26 3.26
C LEU A 15 -9.49 -6.80 3.69
N LEU A 16 -10.09 -5.88 2.92
CA LEU A 16 -11.46 -5.41 3.12
C LEU A 16 -12.46 -6.31 2.38
N SER A 17 -12.03 -6.89 1.26
CA SER A 17 -12.76 -7.91 0.48
C SER A 17 -11.79 -8.66 -0.44
N ASP A 18 -12.26 -9.70 -1.14
CA ASP A 18 -11.45 -10.46 -2.11
C ASP A 18 -10.79 -9.62 -3.20
N ARG A 19 -11.31 -8.41 -3.43
CA ARG A 19 -10.81 -7.46 -4.44
C ARG A 19 -10.24 -6.19 -3.83
N LEU A 20 -10.41 -5.94 -2.54
CA LEU A 20 -10.05 -4.65 -1.94
C LEU A 20 -9.09 -4.85 -0.76
N ARG A 21 -7.93 -4.21 -0.83
CA ARG A 21 -6.94 -4.17 0.24
C ARG A 21 -6.66 -2.74 0.63
N LEU A 22 -6.65 -2.48 1.93
CA LEU A 22 -6.17 -1.24 2.52
C LEU A 22 -4.76 -1.48 3.05
N GLN A 23 -3.85 -0.56 2.77
CA GLN A 23 -2.51 -0.51 3.30
C GLN A 23 -2.27 0.86 3.92
N ALA A 24 -1.80 0.87 5.15
CA ALA A 24 -1.46 2.08 5.89
C ALA A 24 -0.04 1.93 6.45
N ASP A 25 0.85 2.85 6.10
CA ASP A 25 2.25 2.82 6.51
C ASP A 25 2.57 4.05 7.34
N LEU A 26 3.07 3.83 8.55
CA LEU A 26 3.65 4.86 9.40
C LEU A 26 5.16 4.63 9.47
N TRP A 27 5.95 5.55 8.94
CA TRP A 27 7.39 5.40 8.84
C TRP A 27 8.11 6.72 9.11
N ASN A 28 9.43 6.66 9.27
CA ASN A 28 10.29 7.79 9.59
C ASN A 28 9.97 8.45 10.96
N PRO A 29 10.58 7.98 12.06
CA PRO A 29 10.30 8.52 13.40
C PRO A 29 10.74 9.97 13.59
N ASP A 30 11.72 10.47 12.82
CA ASP A 30 12.22 11.84 12.93
C ASP A 30 11.30 12.88 12.29
N ALA A 31 10.49 12.44 11.32
CA ALA A 31 9.47 13.25 10.67
C ALA A 31 8.35 12.29 10.27
N GLU A 32 7.35 12.17 11.14
CA GLU A 32 6.26 11.19 11.02
C GLU A 32 5.61 11.27 9.64
N ARG A 33 5.75 10.19 8.87
CA ARG A 33 5.16 10.06 7.55
C ARG A 33 4.11 8.98 7.58
N PHE A 34 2.92 9.35 7.14
CA PHE A 34 1.81 8.44 7.00
C PHE A 34 1.37 8.36 5.55
N ASP A 35 1.39 7.15 5.02
CA ASP A 35 0.96 6.85 3.66
C ASP A 35 -0.26 5.94 3.72
N LEU A 36 -1.24 6.22 2.88
CA LEU A 36 -2.47 5.44 2.80
C LEU A 36 -2.70 5.00 1.36
N ARG A 37 -2.88 3.69 1.15
CA ARG A 37 -3.07 3.09 -0.16
C ARG A 37 -4.23 2.11 -0.15
N LEU A 38 -5.02 2.17 -1.19
CA LEU A 38 -6.14 1.29 -1.48
C LEU A 38 -5.83 0.56 -2.79
N HIS A 39 -5.82 -0.76 -2.74
CA HIS A 39 -5.59 -1.61 -3.89
C HIS A 39 -6.90 -2.31 -4.26
N TYR A 40 -7.38 -2.03 -5.47
CA TYR A 40 -8.55 -2.67 -6.05
C TYR A 40 -8.15 -3.62 -7.18
N ARG A 41 -8.45 -4.90 -7.01
CA ARG A 41 -8.20 -5.94 -8.00
C ARG A 41 -9.16 -5.81 -9.17
N LEU A 42 -8.63 -5.43 -10.32
CA LEU A 42 -9.39 -5.35 -11.57
C LEU A 42 -9.60 -6.76 -12.14
N ARG A 43 -8.55 -7.58 -12.12
CA ARG A 43 -8.54 -8.99 -12.56
C ARG A 43 -7.36 -9.72 -11.91
N PRO A 44 -7.32 -11.07 -11.95
CA PRO A 44 -6.13 -11.80 -11.52
C PRO A 44 -4.87 -11.23 -12.19
N GLY A 45 -3.86 -10.87 -11.39
CA GLY A 45 -2.60 -10.29 -11.86
C GLY A 45 -2.61 -8.79 -12.18
N LEU A 46 -3.71 -8.04 -11.94
CA LEU A 46 -3.75 -6.59 -12.13
C LEU A 46 -4.57 -5.87 -11.05
N ASP A 47 -3.91 -4.96 -10.35
CA ASP A 47 -4.53 -4.11 -9.33
C ASP A 47 -4.43 -2.62 -9.72
N LEU A 48 -5.51 -1.88 -9.47
CA LEU A 48 -5.52 -0.42 -9.42
C LEU A 48 -5.13 0.03 -8.01
N THR A 49 -4.23 0.98 -7.90
CA THR A 49 -3.80 1.60 -6.65
C THR A 49 -4.27 3.04 -6.61
N LEU A 50 -4.94 3.41 -5.53
CA LEU A 50 -5.35 4.77 -5.21
C LEU A 50 -4.80 5.09 -3.82
N GLY A 51 -4.24 6.27 -3.60
CA GLY A 51 -3.71 6.59 -2.28
C GLY A 51 -3.17 7.99 -2.17
N GLY A 52 -2.45 8.22 -1.09
CA GLY A 52 -1.65 9.42 -0.91
C GLY A 52 -0.48 9.18 0.03
N TYR A 53 0.58 9.93 -0.21
CA TYR A 53 1.75 10.00 0.65
C TYR A 53 1.65 11.21 1.57
N GLU A 54 2.34 11.15 2.70
CA GLU A 54 2.52 12.32 3.58
C GLU A 54 1.19 12.99 3.97
N ILE A 55 0.18 12.18 4.31
CA ILE A 55 -1.20 12.65 4.55
C ILE A 55 -1.26 13.77 5.60
N PHE A 56 -0.31 13.81 6.55
CA PHE A 56 -0.25 14.81 7.62
C PHE A 56 0.56 16.08 7.30
N SER A 57 1.42 16.08 6.28
CA SER A 57 2.36 17.18 5.98
C SER A 57 2.17 17.85 4.63
N GLY A 58 1.24 17.37 3.80
CA GLY A 58 0.94 17.96 2.50
C GLY A 58 0.61 16.88 1.48
N SER A 59 -0.55 16.24 1.67
CA SER A 59 -0.92 14.99 1.00
C SER A 59 -0.64 15.00 -0.50
N GLU A 60 0.21 14.08 -0.96
CA GLU A 60 0.50 13.89 -2.39
C GLU A 60 -0.33 12.72 -2.93
N PRO A 61 -1.31 12.97 -3.82
CA PRO A 61 -2.16 11.90 -4.32
C PRO A 61 -1.39 10.94 -5.23
N LEU A 62 -1.73 9.65 -5.13
CA LEU A 62 -1.19 8.57 -5.94
C LEU A 62 -2.32 7.86 -6.68
N ILE A 63 -2.11 7.65 -7.98
CA ILE A 63 -2.88 6.71 -8.80
C ILE A 63 -1.89 5.87 -9.59
N GLY A 64 -2.06 4.55 -9.57
CA GLY A 64 -1.14 3.64 -10.26
C GLY A 64 -1.76 2.31 -10.61
N LEU A 65 -1.11 1.57 -11.51
CA LEU A 65 -1.46 0.20 -11.85
C LEU A 65 -0.32 -0.72 -11.42
N ARG A 66 -0.66 -1.86 -10.83
CA ARG A 66 0.30 -2.89 -10.42
C ARG A 66 -0.02 -4.18 -11.16
N TYR A 67 0.95 -4.65 -11.94
CA TYR A 67 0.88 -5.91 -12.66
C TYR A 67 1.74 -6.96 -11.95
N TYR A 68 1.23 -8.18 -11.83
CA TYR A 68 1.97 -9.31 -11.25
C TYR A 68 2.34 -10.28 -12.37
N LEU A 69 3.62 -10.64 -12.44
CA LEU A 69 4.13 -11.60 -13.42
C LEU A 69 3.78 -13.05 -13.04
N SER A 70 3.38 -13.29 -11.79
CA SER A 70 3.01 -14.59 -11.24
C SER A 70 1.68 -14.54 -10.48
N GLU A 71 0.81 -15.54 -10.68
CA GLU A 71 -0.44 -15.68 -9.93
C GLU A 71 -0.23 -15.92 -8.43
N ALA A 72 0.95 -16.41 -8.03
CA ALA A 72 1.28 -16.64 -6.62
C ALA A 72 1.42 -15.32 -5.84
N GLU A 73 1.93 -14.26 -6.47
CA GLU A 73 2.07 -12.93 -5.85
C GLU A 73 0.74 -12.18 -5.75
N ALA A 74 -0.28 -12.63 -6.50
CA ALA A 74 -1.60 -12.03 -6.50
C ALA A 74 -2.44 -12.44 -5.28
N ARG A 75 -2.06 -13.46 -4.50
CA ARG A 75 -2.83 -13.86 -3.30
C ARG A 75 -2.16 -13.30 -2.03
N PRO A 76 -2.90 -12.65 -1.11
CA PRO A 76 -2.38 -12.44 0.24
C PRO A 76 -2.11 -13.81 0.87
N HIS A 77 -0.98 -13.94 1.56
CA HIS A 77 -0.76 -15.07 2.47
C HIS A 77 -1.83 -15.02 3.56
N GLU A 78 -2.56 -16.13 3.71
CA GLU A 78 -3.48 -16.40 4.83
C GLU A 78 -2.72 -16.60 6.15
#